data_AF-A0A374RNK7-F1
#
_entry.id   AF-A0A374RNK7-F1
#
_cell.length_a   1.000
_cell.length_b   1.000
_cell.length_c   1.000
_cell.angle_alpha   90.00
_cell.angle_beta   90.00
_cell.angle_gamma   90.00
#
_symmetry.space_group_name_H-M   'P 1'
#
loop_
_entity.id
_entity.type
_entity.pdbx_description
1 polymer ?
#
loop_
_entity_poly.entity_id
_entity_poly.type
_entity_poly.pdbx_seq_one_letter_code
_entity_poly.pdbx_strand_id
1 'polypeptide(L)'
;MGRVISNVCAMLVTAPAVAIVSSQNVLLAVSAVLVLFVGIAISLLGQSGHRTDDAAAPGELAFAADDLGADRASAQSEPDFAEVPELTLGERLDAFVAAFELTERERDILEALVASHESVQDIAATLFLSRSTLYRHIASINKKTGAASRVALINFFWSWTPND
;
A
#
# COMPACT_ATOMS: atom_id res chain seq x y z
N MET A 1 29.48 4.91 18.70
CA MET A 1 29.56 3.44 18.92
C MET A 1 28.49 2.67 18.14
N GLY A 2 28.27 2.97 16.84
CA GLY A 2 27.19 2.34 16.05
C GLY A 2 27.64 1.64 14.75
N ARG A 3 28.94 1.66 14.44
CA ARG A 3 29.48 1.09 13.18
C ARG A 3 29.99 -0.34 13.31
N VAL A 4 30.26 -0.81 14.54
CA VAL A 4 30.84 -2.14 14.78
C VAL A 4 29.79 -3.24 14.64
N ILE A 5 28.53 -2.94 14.98
CA ILE A 5 27.42 -3.92 15.00
C ILE A 5 27.05 -4.38 13.58
N SER A 6 27.13 -3.48 12.58
CA SER A 6 26.84 -3.82 11.17
C SER A 6 27.85 -4.80 10.57
N ASN A 7 29.10 -4.77 11.04
CA ASN A 7 30.16 -5.63 10.49
C ASN A 7 30.13 -7.04 11.10
N VAL A 8 29.68 -7.16 12.36
CA VAL A 8 29.53 -8.46 13.06
C VAL A 8 28.35 -9.27 12.48
N CYS A 9 27.25 -8.61 12.14
CA CYS A 9 26.12 -9.27 11.46
C CYS A 9 26.50 -9.80 10.06
N ALA A 10 27.38 -9.11 9.33
CA ALA A 10 27.86 -9.58 8.03
C ALA A 10 28.75 -10.84 8.14
N MET A 11 29.56 -10.95 9.19
CA MET A 11 30.44 -12.11 9.37
C MET A 11 29.67 -13.37 9.80
N LEU A 12 28.64 -13.24 10.64
CA LEU A 12 27.79 -14.35 11.11
C LEU A 12 26.95 -14.99 9.99
N VAL A 13 26.57 -14.21 8.97
CA VAL A 13 25.72 -14.67 7.86
C VAL A 13 26.53 -15.32 6.72
N THR A 14 27.84 -15.03 6.61
CA THR A 14 28.63 -15.49 5.46
C THR A 14 29.25 -16.89 5.65
N ALA A 15 29.49 -17.33 6.90
CA ALA A 15 30.10 -18.63 7.17
C ALA A 15 29.23 -19.85 6.78
N PRO A 16 27.90 -19.86 6.99
CA PRO A 16 27.05 -20.97 6.55
C PRO A 16 26.86 -21.00 5.02
N ALA A 17 26.94 -19.84 4.35
CA ALA A 17 26.68 -19.74 2.91
C ALA A 17 27.78 -20.40 2.05
N VAL A 18 29.05 -20.34 2.50
CA VAL A 18 30.17 -20.98 1.79
C VAL A 18 30.19 -22.51 2.01
N ALA A 19 29.72 -23.00 3.17
CA ALA A 19 29.63 -24.44 3.42
C ALA A 19 28.55 -25.13 2.57
N ILE A 20 27.46 -24.44 2.24
CA ILE A 20 26.35 -24.98 1.44
C ILE A 20 26.70 -25.10 -0.04
N VAL A 21 27.49 -24.17 -0.60
CA VAL A 21 27.92 -24.20 -2.01
C VAL A 21 28.90 -25.35 -2.33
N SER A 22 29.61 -25.88 -1.32
CA SER A 22 30.57 -26.98 -1.53
C SER A 22 29.98 -28.37 -1.37
N SER A 23 28.81 -28.53 -0.76
CA SER A 23 28.17 -29.84 -0.65
C SER A 23 27.16 -29.98 -1.77
N GLN A 24 27.28 -31.01 -2.60
CA GLN A 24 26.24 -31.43 -3.57
C GLN A 24 24.91 -31.87 -2.88
N ASN A 25 24.60 -31.38 -1.67
CA ASN A 25 23.38 -31.67 -0.93
C ASN A 25 22.33 -30.60 -1.19
N VAL A 26 21.70 -30.71 -2.37
CA VAL A 26 20.48 -29.96 -2.72
C VAL A 26 19.43 -30.08 -1.60
N LEU A 27 19.38 -31.22 -0.91
CA LEU A 27 18.47 -31.45 0.21
C LEU A 27 18.69 -30.47 1.39
N LEU A 28 19.94 -30.11 1.70
CA LEU A 28 20.25 -29.13 2.76
C LEU A 28 19.95 -27.70 2.33
N ALA A 29 20.18 -27.37 1.05
CA ALA A 29 19.82 -26.06 0.52
C ALA A 29 18.29 -25.87 0.51
N VAL A 30 17.55 -26.88 0.07
CA VAL A 30 16.08 -26.88 0.07
C VAL A 30 15.54 -26.82 1.50
N SER A 31 16.12 -27.57 2.45
CA SER A 31 15.67 -27.50 3.84
C SER A 31 15.92 -26.14 4.48
N ALA A 32 17.07 -25.51 4.22
CA ALA A 32 17.37 -24.16 4.71
C ALA A 32 16.41 -23.11 4.15
N VAL A 33 16.12 -23.15 2.84
CA VAL A 33 15.17 -22.26 2.18
C VAL A 33 13.74 -22.47 2.71
N LEU A 34 13.32 -23.72 2.89
CA LEU A 34 11.99 -24.06 3.43
C LEU A 34 11.82 -23.53 4.85
N VAL A 35 12.80 -23.74 5.73
CA VAL A 35 12.75 -23.26 7.12
C VAL A 35 12.68 -21.74 7.18
N LEU A 36 13.45 -21.04 6.34
CA LEU A 36 13.41 -19.58 6.26
C LEU A 36 12.04 -19.09 5.77
N PHE A 37 11.49 -19.71 4.74
CA PHE A 37 10.18 -19.37 4.20
C PHE A 37 9.05 -19.59 5.21
N VAL A 38 9.06 -20.73 5.91
CA VAL A 38 8.08 -21.05 6.96
C VAL A 38 8.20 -20.07 8.14
N GLY A 39 9.42 -19.72 8.56
CA GLY A 39 9.63 -18.73 9.61
C GLY A 39 9.07 -17.34 9.26
N ILE A 40 9.24 -16.91 8.00
CA ILE A 40 8.67 -15.66 7.50
C ILE A 40 7.13 -15.75 7.48
N ALA A 41 6.56 -16.85 6.97
CA ALA A 41 5.12 -17.06 6.92
C ALA A 41 4.47 -17.03 8.32
N ILE A 42 5.09 -17.69 9.31
CA ILE A 42 4.62 -17.69 10.71
C ILE A 42 4.73 -16.28 11.31
N SER A 43 5.81 -15.55 11.03
CA SER A 43 5.99 -14.18 11.54
C SER A 43 4.93 -13.22 10.98
N LEU A 44 4.58 -13.36 9.70
CA LEU A 44 3.50 -12.60 9.07
C LEU A 44 2.13 -12.97 9.65
N LEU A 45 1.90 -14.26 9.91
CA LEU A 45 0.65 -14.74 10.53
C LEU A 45 0.53 -14.31 12.00
N GLY A 46 1.64 -14.20 12.73
CA GLY A 46 1.68 -13.66 14.09
C GLY A 46 1.39 -12.15 14.13
N GLN A 47 1.82 -11.40 13.11
CA GLN A 47 1.49 -9.97 12.98
C GLN A 47 0.01 -9.73 12.66
N SER A 48 -0.62 -10.60 11.85
CA SER A 48 -2.06 -10.52 11.61
C SER A 48 -2.87 -10.99 12.82
N GLY A 49 -2.39 -11.98 13.56
CA GLY A 49 -3.02 -12.45 14.80
C GLY A 49 -3.05 -11.42 15.93
N HIS A 50 -2.02 -10.55 16.04
CA HIS A 50 -2.03 -9.47 17.03
C HIS A 50 -2.98 -8.30 16.67
N ARG A 51 -3.56 -8.29 15.47
CA ARG A 51 -4.57 -7.30 15.06
C ARG A 51 -6.00 -7.80 15.19
N THR A 52 -6.22 -9.03 15.66
CA THR A 52 -7.54 -9.67 15.73
C THR A 52 -7.84 -10.21 17.12
N ASP A 53 -7.79 -9.36 18.14
CA ASP A 53 -8.46 -9.66 19.43
C ASP A 53 -9.78 -8.90 19.59
N ASP A 54 -10.22 -8.13 18.59
CA ASP A 54 -11.56 -7.52 18.54
C ASP A 54 -12.29 -7.93 17.24
N ALA A 55 -12.62 -9.21 17.09
CA ALA A 55 -13.59 -9.65 16.08
C ALA A 55 -14.28 -10.94 16.55
N ALA A 56 -15.24 -10.79 17.45
CA ALA A 56 -16.14 -11.86 17.85
C ALA A 56 -17.13 -12.19 16.72
N ALA A 57 -16.81 -13.29 16.04
CA ALA A 57 -17.67 -14.37 15.56
C ALA A 57 -18.67 -14.15 14.39
N PRO A 58 -18.68 -15.09 13.42
CA PRO A 58 -19.54 -15.14 12.24
C PRO A 58 -20.75 -16.08 12.41
N GLY A 59 -21.74 -15.91 11.54
CA GLY A 59 -22.77 -16.91 11.20
C GLY A 59 -23.66 -16.36 10.10
N GLU A 60 -24.32 -17.12 9.24
CA GLU A 60 -24.33 -18.54 8.93
C GLU A 60 -25.27 -18.62 7.70
N LEU A 61 -24.80 -19.25 6.62
CA LEU A 61 -25.53 -20.05 5.61
C LEU A 61 -26.72 -19.51 4.76
N ALA A 62 -26.54 -19.75 3.46
CA ALA A 62 -27.43 -20.47 2.52
C ALA A 62 -28.70 -19.76 1.97
N PHE A 63 -28.86 -19.75 0.64
CA PHE A 63 -29.53 -20.85 -0.08
C PHE A 63 -29.43 -20.69 -1.61
N ALA A 64 -29.44 -21.84 -2.27
CA ALA A 64 -29.51 -22.03 -3.72
C ALA A 64 -30.92 -21.76 -4.27
N ALA A 65 -31.01 -21.36 -5.55
CA ALA A 65 -32.01 -21.87 -6.47
C ALA A 65 -31.60 -21.63 -7.93
N ASP A 66 -31.72 -22.71 -8.68
CA ASP A 66 -31.65 -22.92 -10.12
C ASP A 66 -32.96 -22.47 -10.78
N ASP A 67 -32.94 -21.91 -12.00
CA ASP A 67 -33.65 -22.45 -13.17
C ASP A 67 -33.70 -21.47 -14.37
N LEU A 68 -33.72 -22.12 -15.53
CA LEU A 68 -33.62 -21.79 -16.95
C LEU A 68 -34.50 -20.66 -17.53
N GLY A 69 -34.07 -20.13 -18.68
CA GLY A 69 -34.94 -19.41 -19.60
C GLY A 69 -34.22 -18.85 -20.83
N ALA A 70 -34.15 -19.65 -21.89
CA ALA A 70 -33.55 -19.29 -23.17
C ALA A 70 -34.37 -18.28 -23.99
N ASP A 71 -33.61 -17.44 -24.70
CA ASP A 71 -33.84 -16.90 -26.04
C ASP A 71 -35.05 -15.98 -26.27
N ARG A 72 -34.77 -14.68 -26.48
CA ARG A 72 -35.35 -13.88 -27.57
C ARG A 72 -34.43 -12.71 -27.96
N ALA A 73 -33.78 -12.85 -29.10
CA ALA A 73 -33.21 -11.74 -29.84
C ALA A 73 -34.30 -10.74 -30.29
N SER A 74 -34.15 -9.47 -29.94
CA SER A 74 -34.54 -8.35 -30.80
C SER A 74 -33.80 -7.09 -30.40
N ALA A 75 -33.29 -6.43 -31.42
CA ALA A 75 -32.42 -5.28 -31.38
C ALA A 75 -33.09 -4.04 -30.77
N GLN A 76 -32.22 -3.05 -30.51
CA GLN A 76 -32.50 -1.63 -30.28
C GLN A 76 -32.84 -1.24 -28.85
N SER A 77 -31.81 -0.97 -28.05
CA SER A 77 -31.27 0.39 -27.93
C SER A 77 -30.06 0.29 -27.01
N GLU A 78 -28.92 0.82 -27.42
CA GLU A 78 -27.81 1.08 -26.51
C GLU A 78 -28.39 1.91 -25.35
N PRO A 79 -28.41 1.40 -24.10
CA PRO A 79 -28.48 2.32 -23.00
C PRO A 79 -27.13 3.02 -23.03
N ASP A 80 -27.18 4.28 -23.47
CA ASP A 80 -26.32 5.34 -22.99
C ASP A 80 -26.10 5.11 -21.50
N PHE A 81 -25.05 4.36 -21.17
CA PHE A 81 -24.51 4.31 -19.84
C PHE A 81 -23.99 5.73 -19.67
N ALA A 82 -24.81 6.57 -19.05
CA ALA A 82 -24.36 7.81 -18.47
C ALA A 82 -23.13 7.46 -17.63
N GLU A 83 -21.96 7.67 -18.23
CA GLU A 83 -20.67 7.60 -17.57
C GLU A 83 -20.78 8.63 -16.46
N VAL A 84 -21.04 8.18 -15.23
CA VAL A 84 -20.73 8.98 -14.06
C VAL A 84 -19.27 9.35 -14.26
N PRO A 85 -18.90 10.63 -14.46
CA PRO A 85 -17.52 10.97 -14.71
C PRO A 85 -16.74 10.48 -13.50
N GLU A 86 -15.95 9.41 -13.66
CA GLU A 86 -14.95 9.05 -12.68
C GLU A 86 -14.00 10.25 -12.67
N LEU A 87 -14.16 11.13 -11.67
CA LEU A 87 -13.33 12.32 -11.52
C LEU A 87 -11.88 11.89 -11.68
N THR A 88 -11.22 12.43 -12.70
CA THR A 88 -9.83 12.08 -12.97
C THR A 88 -8.98 12.45 -11.76
N LEU A 89 -7.83 11.80 -11.58
CA LEU A 89 -6.94 12.10 -10.45
C LEU A 89 -6.61 13.60 -10.36
N GLY A 90 -6.43 14.26 -11.50
CA GLY A 90 -6.17 15.70 -11.58
C GLY A 90 -7.34 16.53 -11.04
N GLU A 91 -8.56 16.28 -11.51
CA GLU A 91 -9.76 17.00 -11.06
C GLU A 91 -10.01 16.79 -9.56
N ARG A 92 -9.81 15.55 -9.07
CA ARG A 92 -9.91 15.24 -7.64
C ARG A 92 -8.85 15.96 -6.82
N LEU A 93 -7.60 16.02 -7.30
CA LEU A 93 -6.52 16.77 -6.67
C LEU A 93 -6.86 18.25 -6.60
N ASP A 94 -7.34 18.84 -7.69
CA ASP A 94 -7.65 20.27 -7.74
C ASP A 94 -8.83 20.61 -6.81
N ALA A 95 -9.86 19.76 -6.76
CA ALA A 95 -10.96 19.89 -5.80
C ALA A 95 -10.48 19.77 -4.35
N PHE A 96 -9.59 18.82 -4.05
CA PHE A 96 -9.02 18.64 -2.71
C PHE A 96 -8.13 19.83 -2.31
N VAL A 97 -7.31 20.32 -3.23
CA VAL A 97 -6.45 21.49 -3.04
C VAL A 97 -7.27 22.72 -2.73
N ALA A 98 -8.38 22.93 -3.44
CA ALA A 98 -9.31 24.03 -3.18
C ALA A 98 -10.00 23.90 -1.82
N ALA A 99 -10.46 22.69 -1.46
CA ALA A 99 -11.17 22.45 -0.20
C ALA A 99 -10.29 22.66 1.05
N PHE A 100 -8.99 22.38 0.96
CA PHE A 100 -8.04 22.47 2.09
C PHE A 100 -7.02 23.61 1.94
N GLU A 101 -7.21 24.50 0.98
CA GLU A 101 -6.33 25.65 0.69
C GLU A 101 -4.84 25.25 0.60
N LEU A 102 -4.57 24.16 -0.12
CA LEU A 102 -3.21 23.69 -0.34
C LEU A 102 -2.48 24.61 -1.33
N THR A 103 -1.18 24.82 -1.09
CA THR A 103 -0.33 25.53 -2.05
C THR A 103 -0.02 24.65 -3.26
N GLU A 104 0.39 25.26 -4.38
CA GLU A 104 0.85 24.53 -5.57
C GLU A 104 1.95 23.51 -5.22
N ARG A 105 2.89 23.88 -4.35
CA ARG A 105 3.94 22.96 -3.91
C ARG A 105 3.41 21.80 -3.07
N GLU A 106 2.38 22.02 -2.27
CA GLU A 106 1.71 20.97 -1.50
C GLU A 106 0.89 20.05 -2.40
N ARG A 107 0.29 20.59 -3.48
CA ARG A 107 -0.37 19.81 -4.54
C ARG A 107 0.60 18.83 -5.19
N ASP A 108 1.76 19.29 -5.65
CA ASP A 108 2.77 18.41 -6.28
C ASP A 108 3.19 17.26 -5.36
N ILE A 109 3.37 17.59 -4.08
CA ILE A 109 3.76 16.62 -3.07
C ILE A 109 2.63 15.62 -2.84
N LEU A 110 1.39 16.08 -2.72
CA LEU A 110 0.23 15.20 -2.56
C LEU A 110 0.07 14.28 -3.77
N GLU A 111 0.18 14.81 -4.98
CA GLU A 111 0.15 14.07 -6.24
C GLU A 111 1.19 12.95 -6.24
N ALA A 112 2.46 13.27 -5.94
CA ALA A 112 3.52 12.28 -5.86
C ALA A 112 3.24 11.21 -4.77
N LEU A 113 2.64 11.59 -3.65
CA LEU A 113 2.32 10.66 -2.55
C LEU A 113 1.19 9.69 -2.89
N VAL A 114 0.21 10.10 -3.71
CA VAL A 114 -0.96 9.28 -4.06
C VAL A 114 -0.75 8.51 -5.37
N ALA A 115 0.04 9.04 -6.29
CA ALA A 115 0.33 8.40 -7.57
C ALA A 115 1.45 7.35 -7.49
N SER A 116 2.36 7.47 -6.51
CA SER A 116 3.50 6.56 -6.38
C SER A 116 3.42 5.69 -5.11
N HIS A 117 3.87 4.44 -5.25
CA HIS A 117 4.10 3.53 -4.11
C HIS A 117 5.54 3.62 -3.58
N GLU A 118 6.26 4.68 -3.95
CA GLU A 118 7.67 4.87 -3.65
C GLU A 118 7.91 5.22 -2.18
N SER A 119 9.18 5.03 -1.77
CA SER A 119 9.63 5.46 -0.46
C SER A 119 9.63 6.99 -0.37
N VAL A 120 9.54 7.53 0.86
CA VAL A 120 9.59 8.99 1.08
C VAL A 120 10.93 9.57 0.60
N GLN A 121 11.98 8.76 0.59
CA GLN A 121 13.31 9.14 0.14
C GLN A 121 13.36 9.33 -1.38
N ASP A 122 12.73 8.42 -2.12
CA ASP A 122 12.70 8.45 -3.59
C ASP A 122 11.80 9.59 -4.07
N ILE A 123 10.64 9.78 -3.44
CA ILE A 123 9.75 10.93 -3.70
C ILE A 123 10.48 12.25 -3.47
N ALA A 124 11.26 12.36 -2.38
CA ALA A 124 12.05 13.56 -2.13
C ALA A 124 13.08 13.81 -3.23
N ALA A 125 13.74 12.76 -3.73
CA ALA A 125 14.71 12.87 -4.82
C ALA A 125 14.04 13.31 -6.13
N THR A 126 12.91 12.68 -6.49
CA THR A 126 12.10 13.02 -7.68
C THR A 126 11.62 14.47 -7.66
N LEU A 127 11.24 14.98 -6.48
CA LEU A 127 10.81 16.36 -6.30
C LEU A 127 11.97 17.35 -6.08
N PHE A 128 13.22 16.90 -6.14
CA PHE A 128 14.43 17.69 -5.85
C PHE A 128 14.40 18.38 -4.47
N LEU A 129 13.86 17.69 -3.46
CA LEU A 129 13.77 18.15 -2.08
C LEU A 129 14.70 17.39 -1.15
N SER A 130 15.15 18.05 -0.09
CA SER A 130 15.68 17.32 1.06
C SER A 130 14.55 16.56 1.76
N ARG A 131 14.89 15.43 2.42
CA ARG A 131 13.93 14.66 3.22
C ARG A 131 13.26 15.51 4.29
N SER A 132 14.02 16.36 4.98
CA SER A 132 13.50 17.26 6.02
C SER A 132 12.50 18.26 5.46
N THR A 133 12.72 18.75 4.24
CA THR A 133 11.78 19.64 3.56
C THR A 133 10.51 18.91 3.16
N LEU A 134 10.62 17.70 2.60
CA LEU A 134 9.44 16.90 2.29
C LEU A 134 8.60 16.61 3.55
N TYR A 135 9.23 16.20 4.65
CA TYR A 135 8.51 15.97 5.91
C TYR A 135 7.83 17.23 6.46
N ARG A 136 8.46 18.40 6.32
CA ARG A 136 7.85 19.68 6.72
C ARG A 136 6.60 19.98 5.89
N HIS A 137 6.64 19.74 4.58
CA HIS A 137 5.47 19.90 3.73
C HIS A 137 4.37 18.89 4.07
N ILE A 138 4.70 17.61 4.28
CA ILE A 138 3.73 16.59 4.72
C ILE A 138 3.08 17.00 6.04
N ALA A 139 3.85 17.52 6.99
CA ALA A 139 3.32 18.01 8.26
C ALA A 139 2.39 19.23 8.08
N SER A 140 2.72 20.14 7.14
CA SER A 140 1.86 21.27 6.77
C SER A 140 0.53 20.79 6.18
N ILE A 141 0.56 19.84 5.24
CA ILE A 141 -0.64 19.26 4.62
C ILE A 141 -1.49 18.54 5.67
N ASN A 142 -0.86 17.74 6.53
CA ASN A 142 -1.54 17.06 7.64
C ASN A 142 -2.23 18.04 8.59
N LYS A 143 -1.60 19.18 8.89
CA LYS A 143 -2.21 20.23 9.72
C LYS A 143 -3.44 20.85 9.04
N LYS A 144 -3.40 21.06 7.72
CA LYS A 144 -4.53 21.62 6.96
C LYS A 144 -5.70 20.64 6.81
N THR A 145 -5.38 19.37 6.59
CA THR A 145 -6.35 18.28 6.33
C THR A 145 -6.85 17.59 7.59
N GLY A 146 -6.19 17.78 8.73
CA GLY A 146 -6.47 17.06 9.97
C GLY A 146 -5.93 15.61 10.00
N ALA A 147 -5.18 15.19 8.98
CA ALA A 147 -4.61 13.84 8.92
C ALA A 147 -3.49 13.64 9.94
N ALA A 148 -3.45 12.48 10.60
CA ALA A 148 -2.45 12.18 11.63
C ALA A 148 -1.10 11.69 11.06
N SER A 149 -1.07 11.23 9.80
CA SER A 149 0.12 10.65 9.19
C SER A 149 0.03 10.66 7.66
N ARG A 150 1.15 10.39 6.96
CA ARG A 150 1.16 10.20 5.50
C ARG A 150 0.12 9.17 5.04
N VAL A 151 0.07 8.01 5.71
CA VAL A 151 -0.85 6.94 5.33
C VAL A 151 -2.30 7.36 5.55
N ALA A 152 -2.58 8.02 6.68
CA ALA A 152 -3.91 8.58 6.95
C ALA A 152 -4.30 9.63 5.92
N LEU A 153 -3.37 10.49 5.48
CA LEU A 153 -3.59 11.48 4.44
C LEU A 153 -3.93 10.83 3.08
N ILE A 154 -3.18 9.81 2.67
CA ILE A 154 -3.44 9.09 1.41
C ILE A 154 -4.81 8.42 1.45
N ASN A 155 -5.13 7.71 2.53
CA ASN A 155 -6.44 7.08 2.68
C ASN A 155 -7.56 8.13 2.71
N PHE A 156 -7.35 9.22 3.43
CA PHE A 156 -8.30 10.32 3.51
C PHE A 156 -8.58 10.91 2.12
N PHE A 157 -7.55 11.18 1.32
CA PHE A 157 -7.69 11.66 -0.05
C PHE A 157 -8.58 10.75 -0.91
N TRP A 158 -8.42 9.43 -0.82
CA TRP A 158 -9.24 8.47 -1.58
C TRP A 158 -10.65 8.26 -1.02
N SER A 159 -10.87 8.47 0.28
CA SER A 159 -12.20 8.38 0.90
C SER A 159 -12.99 9.69 0.88
N TRP A 160 -12.31 10.83 0.66
CA TRP A 160 -12.91 12.16 0.71
C TRP A 160 -13.79 12.40 -0.51
N THR A 161 -14.95 13.02 -0.32
CA THR A 161 -15.82 13.48 -1.40
C THR A 161 -15.90 15.00 -1.34
N PRO A 162 -15.79 15.72 -2.47
CA PRO A 162 -16.11 17.13 -2.50
C PRO A 162 -17.52 17.34 -1.94
N ASN A 163 -17.68 18.25 -0.99
CA ASN A 163 -19.02 18.73 -0.64
C ASN A 163 -19.44 19.71 -1.73
N ASP A 164 -20.59 19.46 -2.35
CA ASP A 164 -21.24 20.36 -3.32
C ASP A 164 -21.50 21.76 -2.74
#